data_AF-A0A916GU96-F1
#
_entry.id   AF-A0A916GU96-F1
#
_cell.length_a   1.000
_cell.length_b   1.000
_cell.length_c   1.000
_cell.angle_alpha   90.00
_cell.angle_beta   90.00
_cell.angle_gamma   90.00
#
_symmetry.space_group_name_H-M   'P 1'
#
loop_
_entity.id
_entity.type
_entity.pdbx_description
1 polymer ?
#
loop_
_entity_poly.entity_id
_entity_poly.type
_entity_poly.pdbx_seq_one_letter_code
_entity_poly.pdbx_strand_id
1 'polypeptide(L)' 'MMFMIGEEIRKERKRRKISQEKMARDLGMSRATISQIESGTVQEIGVRKLIRILEYLSLELRVRPAGAPPTLDELRGEK' A
#
# COMPACT_ATOMS: atom_id res chain seq x y z
N MET A 1 0.64 7.71 9.68
CA MET A 1 -0.16 7.47 8.45
C MET A 1 0.56 6.56 7.45
N MET A 2 1.79 6.87 7.04
CA MET A 2 2.55 6.02 6.09
C MET A 2 2.79 4.58 6.60
N PHE A 3 3.01 4.40 7.91
CA PHE A 3 3.23 3.08 8.50
C PHE A 3 2.10 2.08 8.18
N MET A 4 0.84 2.50 8.33
CA MET A 4 -0.31 1.62 8.04
C MET A 4 -0.40 1.28 6.55
N ILE A 5 -0.20 2.26 5.67
CA ILE A 5 -0.26 2.04 4.21
C ILE A 5 0.86 1.08 3.77
N GLY A 6 2.09 1.30 4.26
CA GLY A 6 3.23 0.43 3.96
C GLY A 6 3.02 -1.02 4.43
N GLU A 7 2.41 -1.20 5.61
CA GLU A 7 2.05 -2.53 6.09
C GLU A 7 0.99 -3.22 5.22
N GLU A 8 -0.07 -2.51 4.82
CA GLU A 8 -1.12 -3.09 3.96
C GLU A 8 -0.57 -3.46 2.57
N ILE A 9 0.29 -2.62 1.99
CA ILE A 9 1.04 -2.93 0.76
C ILE A 9 1.85 -4.22 0.93
N ARG A 10 2.59 -4.35 2.04
CA ARG A 10 3.40 -5.55 2.32
C ARG A 10 2.53 -6.79 2.48
N LYS A 11 1.44 -6.70 3.25
CA LYS A 11 0.49 -7.80 3.49
C LYS A 11 -0.08 -8.29 2.17
N GLU A 12 -0.58 -7.38 1.34
CA GLU A 12 -1.20 -7.71 0.07
C GLU A 12 -0.19 -8.29 -0.94
N ARG A 13 1.02 -7.70 -1.02
CA ARG A 13 2.10 -8.26 -1.84
C ARG A 13 2.41 -9.71 -1.45
N LYS A 14 2.55 -9.98 -0.15
CA LYS A 14 2.83 -11.33 0.36
C LYS A 14 1.67 -12.29 0.10
N ARG A 15 0.42 -11.86 0.28
CA ARG A 15 -0.79 -12.64 -0.04
C ARG A 15 -0.79 -13.09 -1.50
N ARG A 16 -0.35 -12.20 -2.41
CA ARG A 16 -0.20 -12.48 -3.86
C ARG A 16 1.09 -13.22 -4.23
N LYS A 17 1.95 -13.56 -3.26
CA LYS A 17 3.25 -14.24 -3.48
C LYS A 17 4.20 -13.49 -4.41
N ILE A 18 4.13 -12.16 -4.42
CA ILE A 18 5.01 -11.31 -5.23
C ILE A 18 6.23 -10.94 -4.40
N SER A 19 7.45 -11.03 -4.93
CA SER A 19 8.65 -10.53 -4.23
C SER A 19 8.77 -9.01 -4.35
N GLN A 20 9.44 -8.35 -3.39
CA GLN A 20 9.74 -6.92 -3.50
C GLN A 20 10.50 -6.60 -4.79
N GLU A 21 11.43 -7.49 -5.15
CA GLU A 21 12.24 -7.40 -6.35
C GLU A 21 11.40 -7.45 -7.64
N LYS A 22 10.42 -8.37 -7.71
CA LYS A 22 9.50 -8.44 -8.86
C LYS A 22 8.67 -7.16 -8.98
N MET A 23 8.04 -6.73 -7.89
CA MET A 23 7.22 -5.52 -7.89
C MET A 23 8.03 -4.27 -8.24
N ALA A 24 9.27 -4.18 -7.74
CA ALA A 24 10.19 -3.10 -8.07
C ALA A 24 10.48 -3.04 -9.57
N ARG A 25 10.82 -4.18 -10.19
CA ARG A 25 11.05 -4.26 -11.65
C ARG A 25 9.81 -3.89 -12.45
N ASP A 26 8.66 -4.46 -12.12
CA ASP A 26 7.42 -4.24 -12.86
C ASP A 26 6.96 -2.77 -12.78
N LEU A 27 7.30 -2.07 -11.70
CA LEU A 27 6.96 -0.67 -11.49
C LEU A 27 8.07 0.32 -11.88
N GLY A 28 9.24 -0.15 -12.32
CA GLY A 28 10.39 0.70 -12.63
C GLY A 28 10.93 1.43 -11.39
N MET A 29 10.97 0.76 -10.24
CA MET A 29 11.48 1.27 -8.97
C MET A 29 12.65 0.42 -8.48
N SER A 30 13.44 0.93 -7.53
CA SER A 30 14.44 0.11 -6.84
C SER A 30 13.78 -0.80 -5.80
N ARG A 31 14.33 -1.99 -5.56
CA ARG A 31 13.90 -2.85 -4.46
C ARG A 31 14.01 -2.14 -3.11
N ALA A 32 15.04 -1.32 -2.91
CA ALA A 32 15.24 -0.54 -1.69
C ALA A 32 14.07 0.42 -1.44
N THR A 33 13.59 1.09 -2.48
CA THR A 33 12.41 1.96 -2.42
C THR A 33 11.18 1.20 -1.96
N ILE A 34 10.90 0.03 -2.56
CA ILE A 34 9.79 -0.84 -2.13
C ILE A 34 9.95 -1.25 -0.66
N SER A 35 11.15 -1.63 -0.24
CA SER A 35 11.43 -2.01 1.14
C SER A 35 11.16 -0.87 2.11
N GLN A 36 11.64 0.34 1.83
CA GLN A 36 11.46 1.53 2.66
C GLN A 36 9.99 1.94 2.77
N ILE A 37 9.23 1.82 1.67
CA ILE A 37 7.77 2.06 1.67
C ILE A 37 7.09 1.05 2.59
N GLU A 38 7.38 -0.24 2.41
CA GLU A 38 6.77 -1.31 3.21
C GLU A 38 7.18 -1.27 4.70
N SER A 39 8.33 -0.70 5.05
CA SER A 39 8.76 -0.49 6.44
C SER A 39 8.37 0.89 7.00
N GLY A 40 7.74 1.76 6.20
CA GLY A 40 7.40 3.12 6.60
C GLY A 40 8.62 4.03 6.86
N THR A 41 9.80 3.67 6.37
CA THR A 41 11.05 4.43 6.54
C THR A 41 11.38 5.33 5.35
N VAL A 42 10.56 5.29 4.30
CA VAL A 42 10.67 6.22 3.18
C VAL A 42 10.38 7.65 3.65
N GLN A 43 11.29 8.58 3.40
CA GLN A 43 11.11 9.99 3.79
C GLN A 43 10.04 10.68 2.95
N GLU A 44 10.04 10.42 1.64
CA GLU A 44 9.08 10.99 0.70
C GLU A 44 8.72 9.98 -0.40
N ILE A 45 7.43 9.94 -0.74
CA ILE A 45 6.94 9.26 -1.94
C ILE A 45 5.95 10.18 -2.66
N GLY A 46 6.18 10.42 -3.94
CA GLY A 46 5.20 11.12 -4.77
C GLY A 46 3.91 10.32 -4.89
N VAL A 47 2.76 10.99 -4.80
CA VAL A 47 1.42 10.36 -4.85
C VAL A 47 1.25 9.41 -6.03
N ARG A 48 1.78 9.75 -7.21
CA ARG A 48 1.72 8.91 -8.41
C ARG A 48 2.41 7.56 -8.23
N LYS A 49 3.55 7.52 -7.53
CA LYS A 49 4.26 6.26 -7.24
C LYS A 49 3.45 5.41 -6.26
N LEU A 50 2.84 6.03 -5.25
CA LEU A 50 1.96 5.34 -4.31
C LEU A 50 0.76 4.71 -5.04
N ILE A 51 0.05 5.48 -5.87
CA ILE A 51 -1.10 5.00 -6.64
C ILE A 51 -0.72 3.82 -7.54
N ARG A 52 0.42 3.89 -8.25
CA ARG A 52 0.90 2.77 -9.07
C ARG A 52 1.14 1.48 -8.28
N ILE A 53 1.65 1.59 -7.04
CA ILE A 53 1.83 0.42 -6.17
C ILE A 53 0.47 -0.16 -5.77
N LEU A 54 -0.48 0.70 -5.41
CA LEU A 54 -1.83 0.28 -5.04
C LEU A 54 -2.53 -0.41 -6.22
N GLU A 55 -2.52 0.19 -7.42
CA GLU A 55 -3.09 -0.39 -8.64
C GLU A 55 -2.49 -1.76 -8.98
N TYR A 56 -1.16 -1.88 -8.89
CA TYR A 56 -0.46 -3.15 -9.11
C TYR A 56 -0.90 -4.25 -8.13
N LEU A 57 -1.28 -3.87 -6.91
CA LEU A 57 -1.81 -4.75 -5.88
C LEU A 57 -3.34 -4.81 -5.87
N SER A 58 -4.03 -4.22 -6.86
CA SER A 58 -5.49 -4.06 -6.90
C SER A 58 -6.08 -3.50 -5.59
N LEU A 59 -5.37 -2.56 -4.99
CA LEU A 59 -5.79 -1.74 -3.86
C LEU A 59 -6.17 -0.35 -4.35
N GLU A 60 -6.93 0.39 -3.55
CA GLU A 60 -7.30 1.78 -3.82
C GLU A 60 -7.04 2.68 -2.62
N LEU A 61 -6.88 3.98 -2.88
CA LEU A 61 -6.84 5.01 -1.84
C LEU A 61 -8.20 5.71 -1.78
N ARG A 62 -8.86 5.67 -0.62
CA ARG A 62 -10.16 6.30 -0.42
C ARG A 62 -10.05 7.54 0.46
N VAL A 63 -10.67 8.63 0.02
CA VAL A 63 -10.86 9.86 0.82
C VAL A 63 -12.26 9.86 1.40
N ARG A 64 -12.41 10.27 2.66
CA ARG A 64 -13.70 10.42 3.35
C ARG A 64 -13.67 11.64 4.27
N PRO A 65 -14.82 12.26 4.60
CA PRO A 65 -14.90 13.32 5.60
C PRO A 65 -14.28 12.87 6.93
N ALA A 66 -13.55 13.78 7.58
CA ALA A 66 -12.99 13.53 8.90
C ALA A 66 -14.12 13.29 9.92
N GLY A 67 -13.98 12.26 10.75
CA GLY A 67 -14.99 11.89 11.76
C GLY A 67 -16.21 11.15 11.21
N ALA A 68 -16.22 10.76 9.93
CA ALA A 68 -17.28 9.90 9.41
C ALA A 68 -17.33 8.57 10.18
N PRO A 69 -18.53 8.07 10.56
CA PRO A 69 -18.66 6.80 11.24
C PRO A 69 -18.13 5.65 10.36
N PRO A 70 -17.72 4.52 10.96
CA PRO A 70 -17.30 3.34 10.22
C PRO A 70 -18.44 2.82 9.34
N THR A 71 -18.08 2.29 8.18
CA THR A 71 -19.02 1.60 7.28
C THR A 71 -19.44 0.25 7.87
N LEU A 72 -20.57 -0.28 7.41
CA LEU A 72 -21.07 -1.58 7.87
C LEU A 72 -20.05 -2.72 7.64
N ASP A 73 -19.34 -2.69 6.51
CA ASP A 73 -18.33 -3.69 6.18
C ASP A 73 -17.12 -3.62 7.13
N GLU A 74 -16.70 -2.41 7.51
CA GLU A 74 -15.64 -2.18 8.50
C GLU A 74 -16.01 -2.71 9.90
N LEU A 75 -17.30 -2.63 10.26
CA LEU A 75 -17.81 -3.14 11.54
C LEU A 75 -17.93 -4.67 11.56
N ARG A 76 -18.23 -5.28 10.41
CA ARG A 76 -18.38 -6.74 10.27
C ARG A 76 -17.05 -7.49 10.28
N GLY A 77 -15.93 -6.77 10.14
CA GLY A 77 -14.59 -7.37 10.18
C GLY A 77 -14.31 -8.30 9.00
N GLU A 78 -15.04 -8.16 7.89
CA GLU A 78 -14.82 -8.98 6.70
C GLU A 78 -13.44 -8.66 6.11
N LYS A 79 -12.59 -9.70 6.04
CA LYS A 79 -11.30 -9.72 5.35
C LYS A 79 -11.37 -10.69 4.18
#